data_AF-A0A8B8N0J8-F1
#
_entry.id   AF-A0A8B8N0J8-F1
#
_cell.length_a   1.000
_cell.length_b   1.000
_cell.length_c   1.000
_cell.angle_alpha   90.00
_cell.angle_beta   90.00
_cell.angle_gamma   90.00
#
_symmetry.space_group_name_H-M   'P 1'
#
loop_
_entity.id
_entity.type
_entity.pdbx_description
1 polymer ?
#
loop_
_entity_poly.entity_id
_entity_poly.type
_entity_poly.pdbx_seq_one_letter_code
_entity_poly.pdbx_strand_id
1 'polypeptide(L)'
;MENEKSPPVQRIRDAKLRHEAAVELAKLVCAEISCKKTTEILQFFKGNESISSATSEGIVEILEVCLKSFPELIWTTFDGKSWLTIAVEHRQEEVCRLFLAANSNVNPSFIPSTPEYDESKTMLEAAARFTPNFGYLSDVPGAAFQMQKELQWFKAVEGWVNPHQKIVMTSLEEEETEGNKAVYKTYWHIFLDEHQELLKNGEKWMKSTSSSFLLISTLIAMALFIAALIVPGGNNDTGIPILLGKDSFVVFAILDTVGLFFSAAAILSFSAILTSSCEPEDFLHSLPKKLIIGLSPLFFSLAFMVSAFAAALTIVLDEILKWAWIPVTALGCLPAALFAVLQLPLLFQMVKSTFGPSIFRPRKI
;
A
#
# COMPACT_ATOMS: atom_id res chain seq x y z
N MET A 1 -11.48 37.47 22.38
CA MET A 1 -12.04 36.11 22.43
C MET A 1 -11.10 35.22 21.64
N GLU A 2 -10.17 34.57 22.34
CA GLU A 2 -9.25 33.61 21.75
C GLU A 2 -10.03 32.36 21.35
N ASN A 3 -9.77 31.91 20.13
CA ASN A 3 -10.42 30.79 19.48
C ASN A 3 -9.81 29.50 20.06
N GLU A 4 -10.38 28.99 21.15
CA GLU A 4 -9.94 27.76 21.82
C GLU A 4 -10.14 26.58 20.86
N LYS A 5 -9.07 26.17 20.19
CA LYS A 5 -9.07 25.02 19.28
C LYS A 5 -9.41 23.77 20.09
N SER A 6 -10.62 23.26 19.91
CA SER A 6 -11.08 22.00 20.54
C SER A 6 -10.05 20.87 20.37
N PRO A 7 -9.84 20.03 21.40
CA PRO A 7 -8.82 18.97 21.37
C PRO A 7 -9.06 17.98 20.21
N PRO A 8 -8.00 17.40 19.61
CA PRO A 8 -8.11 16.53 18.43
C PRO A 8 -9.10 15.37 18.61
N VAL A 9 -9.18 14.80 19.82
CA VAL A 9 -10.07 13.69 20.15
C VAL A 9 -11.55 14.10 20.08
N GLN A 10 -11.88 15.31 20.51
CA GLN A 10 -13.26 15.82 20.48
C GLN A 10 -13.71 16.08 19.05
N ARG A 11 -12.83 16.62 18.20
CA ARG A 11 -13.09 16.81 16.77
C ARG A 11 -13.38 15.50 16.05
N ILE A 12 -12.60 14.45 16.34
CA ILE A 12 -12.80 13.11 15.76
C ILE A 12 -14.15 12.54 16.21
N ARG A 13 -14.49 12.69 17.51
CA ARG A 13 -15.78 12.24 18.04
C ARG A 13 -16.95 12.96 17.37
N ASP A 14 -16.89 14.28 17.27
CA ASP A 14 -17.95 15.09 16.66
C ASP A 14 -18.08 14.84 15.16
N ALA A 15 -16.98 14.56 14.46
CA ALA A 15 -17.01 14.12 13.06
C ALA A 15 -17.70 12.76 12.91
N LYS A 16 -17.37 11.78 13.77
CA LYS A 16 -18.02 10.45 13.76
C LYS A 16 -19.51 10.52 14.05
N LEU A 17 -19.92 11.33 15.04
CA LEU A 17 -21.35 11.52 15.36
C LEU A 17 -22.11 12.17 14.20
N ARG A 18 -21.51 13.15 13.52
CA ARG A 18 -22.10 13.76 12.32
C ARG A 18 -22.25 12.76 11.17
N HIS A 19 -21.25 11.91 10.96
CA HIS A 19 -21.31 10.83 9.96
C HIS A 19 -22.45 9.85 10.26
N GLU A 20 -22.55 9.38 11.50
CA GLU A 20 -23.62 8.47 11.92
C GLU A 20 -25.01 9.09 11.77
N ALA A 21 -25.18 10.36 12.18
CA ALA A 21 -26.42 11.09 12.00
C ALA A 21 -26.80 11.28 10.51
N ALA A 22 -25.80 11.52 9.64
CA ALA A 22 -26.03 11.64 8.20
C ALA A 22 -26.50 10.31 7.58
N VAL A 23 -25.91 9.18 8.02
CA VAL A 23 -26.33 7.84 7.57
C VAL A 23 -27.75 7.52 8.05
N GLU A 24 -28.10 7.83 9.29
CA GLU A 24 -29.48 7.67 9.79
C GLU A 24 -30.49 8.54 9.05
N LEU A 25 -30.11 9.80 8.74
CA LEU A 25 -30.95 10.66 7.92
C LEU A 25 -31.16 10.07 6.51
N ALA A 26 -30.12 9.52 5.90
CA ALA A 26 -30.23 8.86 4.59
C ALA A 26 -31.20 7.67 4.64
N LYS A 27 -31.20 6.87 5.71
CA LYS A 27 -32.15 5.77 5.91
C LYS A 27 -33.59 6.27 6.01
N LEU A 28 -33.83 7.32 6.79
CA LEU A 28 -35.15 7.93 6.95
C LEU A 28 -35.67 8.48 5.62
N VAL A 29 -34.82 9.22 4.88
CA VAL A 29 -35.17 9.73 3.55
C VAL A 29 -35.52 8.59 2.61
N CYS A 30 -34.71 7.51 2.59
CA CYS A 30 -35.01 6.34 1.77
C CYS A 30 -36.35 5.72 2.14
N ALA A 31 -36.63 5.53 3.43
CA ALA A 31 -37.90 4.95 3.90
C ALA A 31 -39.13 5.78 3.49
N GLU A 32 -39.03 7.11 3.59
CA GLU A 32 -40.14 8.02 3.22
C GLU A 32 -40.40 8.01 1.70
N ILE A 33 -39.35 8.02 0.87
CA ILE A 33 -39.53 8.01 -0.59
C ILE A 33 -39.86 6.62 -1.15
N SER A 34 -39.70 5.54 -0.37
CA SER A 34 -40.04 4.17 -0.79
C SER A 34 -41.52 4.00 -1.18
N CYS A 35 -42.41 4.88 -0.70
CA CYS A 35 -43.84 4.84 -1.07
C CYS A 35 -44.13 5.38 -2.49
N LYS A 36 -43.16 6.03 -3.13
CA LYS A 36 -43.29 6.60 -4.48
C LYS A 36 -43.06 5.55 -5.57
N LYS A 37 -43.46 5.87 -6.80
CA LYS A 37 -43.15 5.04 -7.97
C LYS A 37 -41.65 5.07 -8.26
N THR A 38 -41.10 3.98 -8.77
CA THR A 38 -39.68 3.86 -9.15
C THR A 38 -39.22 5.02 -10.03
N THR A 39 -40.03 5.45 -11.01
CA THR A 39 -39.69 6.59 -11.89
C THR A 39 -39.54 7.90 -11.13
N GLU A 40 -40.37 8.15 -10.11
CA GLU A 40 -40.29 9.36 -9.28
C GLU A 40 -39.06 9.32 -8.36
N ILE A 41 -38.74 8.13 -7.83
CA ILE A 41 -37.54 7.91 -7.01
C ILE A 41 -36.28 8.17 -7.84
N LEU A 42 -36.19 7.58 -9.04
CA LEU A 42 -35.05 7.80 -9.93
C LEU A 42 -34.93 9.27 -10.35
N GLN A 43 -36.06 9.96 -10.60
CA GLN A 43 -36.05 11.38 -10.91
C GLN A 43 -35.60 12.24 -9.72
N PHE A 44 -35.98 11.87 -8.50
CA PHE A 44 -35.51 12.53 -7.29
C PHE A 44 -33.98 12.43 -7.15
N PHE A 45 -33.41 11.24 -7.31
CA PHE A 45 -31.96 11.06 -7.21
C PHE A 45 -31.20 11.64 -8.40
N LYS A 46 -31.77 11.61 -9.61
CA LYS A 46 -31.16 12.24 -10.79
C LYS A 46 -31.16 13.77 -10.71
N GLY A 47 -32.19 14.35 -10.11
CA GLY A 47 -32.31 15.80 -9.91
C GLY A 47 -31.49 16.35 -8.74
N ASN A 48 -30.89 15.49 -7.91
CA ASN A 48 -30.09 15.89 -6.76
C ASN A 48 -28.64 15.43 -6.92
N GLU A 49 -27.70 16.34 -6.64
CA GLU A 49 -26.26 16.04 -6.68
C GLU A 49 -25.80 15.17 -5.50
N SER A 50 -26.72 14.66 -4.67
CA SER A 50 -26.37 13.93 -3.45
C SER A 50 -25.63 12.63 -3.72
N ILE A 51 -26.05 11.87 -4.74
CA ILE A 51 -25.40 10.59 -5.09
C ILE A 51 -24.09 10.84 -5.82
N SER A 52 -24.03 11.80 -6.75
CA SER A 52 -22.78 12.16 -7.43
C SER A 52 -21.76 12.69 -6.43
N SER A 53 -22.17 13.58 -5.51
CA SER A 53 -21.32 14.10 -4.43
C SER A 53 -20.84 13.00 -3.49
N ALA A 54 -21.73 12.10 -3.04
CA ALA A 54 -21.31 10.96 -2.23
C ALA A 54 -20.34 10.03 -2.99
N THR A 55 -20.51 9.90 -4.30
CA THR A 55 -19.63 9.11 -5.17
C THR A 55 -18.27 9.76 -5.34
N SER A 56 -18.20 11.07 -5.58
CA SER A 56 -16.95 11.81 -5.76
C SER A 56 -16.15 11.96 -4.46
N GLU A 57 -16.85 12.10 -3.33
CA GLU A 57 -16.25 12.28 -2.00
C GLU A 57 -15.96 10.94 -1.28
N GLY A 58 -16.38 9.81 -1.84
CA GLY A 58 -16.08 8.50 -1.25
C GLY A 58 -16.96 8.10 -0.06
N ILE A 59 -18.18 8.65 0.04
CA ILE A 59 -19.10 8.41 1.17
C ILE A 59 -19.89 7.12 0.93
N VAL A 60 -19.22 5.99 1.14
CA VAL A 60 -19.69 4.64 0.79
C VAL A 60 -20.95 4.25 1.57
N GLU A 61 -21.07 4.66 2.83
CA GLU A 61 -22.19 4.26 3.70
C GLU A 61 -23.53 4.83 3.23
N ILE A 62 -23.55 6.05 2.71
CA ILE A 62 -24.76 6.65 2.14
C ILE A 62 -25.14 5.91 0.84
N LEU A 63 -24.15 5.65 -0.03
CA LEU A 63 -24.38 4.92 -1.27
C LEU A 63 -24.88 3.50 -1.01
N GLU A 64 -24.37 2.82 0.01
CA GLU A 64 -24.79 1.49 0.42
C GLU A 64 -26.26 1.49 0.89
N VAL A 65 -26.68 2.48 1.69
CA VAL A 65 -28.08 2.64 2.11
C VAL A 65 -29.00 2.87 0.90
N CYS A 66 -28.60 3.75 -0.03
CA CYS A 66 -29.38 4.04 -1.22
C CYS A 66 -29.50 2.83 -2.16
N LEU A 67 -28.41 2.11 -2.43
CA LEU A 67 -28.41 0.92 -3.30
C LEU A 67 -29.18 -0.26 -2.69
N LYS A 68 -29.16 -0.44 -1.37
CA LYS A 68 -29.97 -1.45 -0.69
C LYS A 68 -31.47 -1.15 -0.77
N SER A 69 -31.82 0.14 -0.71
CA SER A 69 -33.22 0.58 -0.76
C SER A 69 -33.75 0.59 -2.19
N PHE A 70 -32.92 1.00 -3.15
CA PHE A 70 -33.27 1.19 -4.56
C PHE A 70 -32.17 0.64 -5.48
N PRO A 71 -32.15 -0.69 -5.72
CA PRO A 71 -31.14 -1.31 -6.59
C PRO A 71 -31.10 -0.73 -8.00
N GLU A 72 -32.21 -0.17 -8.48
CA GLU A 72 -32.32 0.42 -9.82
C GLU A 72 -31.43 1.65 -10.03
N LEU A 73 -30.94 2.27 -8.96
CA LEU A 73 -30.00 3.38 -9.02
C LEU A 73 -28.69 3.02 -9.71
N ILE A 74 -28.34 1.73 -9.79
CA ILE A 74 -27.12 1.31 -10.48
C ILE A 74 -27.11 1.65 -11.97
N TRP A 75 -28.29 1.76 -12.60
CA TRP A 75 -28.44 2.03 -14.03
C TRP A 75 -28.62 3.52 -14.35
N THR A 76 -28.66 4.39 -13.34
CA THR A 76 -28.77 5.82 -13.59
C THR A 76 -27.43 6.45 -13.91
N THR A 77 -27.47 7.52 -14.69
CA THR A 77 -26.32 8.35 -15.00
C THR A 77 -26.52 9.78 -14.48
N PHE A 78 -25.42 10.42 -14.12
CA PHE A 78 -25.35 11.82 -13.75
C PHE A 78 -24.43 12.53 -14.75
N ASP A 79 -24.90 13.61 -15.38
CA ASP A 79 -24.22 14.30 -16.47
C ASP A 79 -23.70 13.37 -17.59
N GLY A 80 -24.48 12.32 -17.89
CA GLY A 80 -24.14 11.34 -18.92
C GLY A 80 -23.07 10.32 -18.51
N LYS A 81 -22.61 10.32 -17.24
CA LYS A 81 -21.64 9.36 -16.72
C LYS A 81 -22.28 8.37 -15.75
N SER A 82 -21.88 7.11 -15.82
CA SER A 82 -22.17 6.13 -14.77
C SER A 82 -21.50 6.49 -13.45
N TRP A 83 -22.07 6.00 -12.34
CA TRP A 83 -21.48 6.17 -11.01
C TRP A 83 -20.07 5.58 -10.91
N LEU A 84 -19.82 4.47 -11.63
CA LEU A 84 -18.49 3.87 -11.70
C LEU A 84 -17.49 4.82 -12.37
N THR A 85 -17.88 5.51 -13.44
CA THR A 85 -17.02 6.50 -14.12
C THR A 85 -16.68 7.67 -13.18
N ILE A 86 -17.67 8.21 -12.46
CA ILE A 86 -17.46 9.29 -11.49
C ILE A 86 -16.51 8.85 -10.37
N ALA A 87 -16.69 7.63 -9.85
CA ALA A 87 -15.80 7.06 -8.84
C ALA A 87 -14.36 6.88 -9.36
N VAL A 88 -14.21 6.54 -10.65
CA VAL A 88 -12.90 6.42 -11.29
C VAL A 88 -12.19 7.77 -11.39
N GLU A 89 -12.90 8.81 -11.82
CA GLU A 89 -12.40 10.17 -11.93
C GLU A 89 -11.88 10.72 -10.60
N HIS A 90 -12.54 10.36 -9.50
CA HIS A 90 -12.20 10.84 -8.16
C HIS A 90 -11.33 9.87 -7.34
N ARG A 91 -10.82 8.79 -7.96
CA ARG A 91 -9.96 7.79 -7.30
C ARG A 91 -10.60 7.13 -6.07
N GLN A 92 -11.90 6.90 -6.10
CA GLN A 92 -12.67 6.35 -4.97
C GLN A 92 -12.75 4.83 -5.00
N GLU A 93 -11.69 4.17 -4.52
CA GLU A 93 -11.51 2.70 -4.53
C GLU A 93 -12.73 1.95 -3.97
N GLU A 94 -13.15 2.34 -2.77
CA GLU A 94 -14.21 1.64 -2.04
C GLU A 94 -15.59 1.82 -2.70
N VAL A 95 -15.81 2.97 -3.35
CA VAL A 95 -17.02 3.24 -4.12
C VAL A 95 -17.06 2.42 -5.41
N CYS A 96 -15.94 2.33 -6.15
CA CYS A 96 -15.82 1.42 -7.29
C CYS A 96 -16.15 -0.03 -6.87
N ARG A 97 -15.61 -0.46 -5.72
CA ARG A 97 -15.85 -1.80 -5.17
C ARG A 97 -17.30 -2.08 -4.85
N LEU A 98 -18.02 -1.09 -4.32
CA LEU A 98 -19.46 -1.15 -4.05
C LEU A 98 -20.25 -1.31 -5.35
N PHE A 99 -20.01 -0.45 -6.35
CA PHE A 99 -20.75 -0.50 -7.61
C PHE A 99 -20.44 -1.75 -8.45
N LEU A 100 -19.20 -2.21 -8.49
CA LEU A 100 -18.83 -3.47 -9.15
C LEU A 100 -19.53 -4.69 -8.52
N ALA A 101 -19.64 -4.70 -7.18
CA ALA A 101 -20.36 -5.75 -6.46
C ALA A 101 -21.87 -5.70 -6.71
N ALA A 102 -22.46 -4.51 -6.64
CA ALA A 102 -23.88 -4.31 -6.92
C ALA A 102 -24.23 -4.77 -8.34
N ASN A 103 -23.39 -4.46 -9.34
CA ASN A 103 -23.61 -4.86 -10.72
C ASN A 103 -23.58 -6.39 -10.90
N SER A 104 -22.64 -7.04 -10.20
CA SER A 104 -22.50 -8.50 -10.23
C SER A 104 -23.69 -9.23 -9.58
N ASN A 105 -24.29 -8.65 -8.53
CA ASN A 105 -25.42 -9.26 -7.80
C ASN A 105 -26.75 -9.13 -8.55
N VAL A 106 -26.94 -8.02 -9.27
CA VAL A 106 -28.20 -7.75 -9.98
C VAL A 106 -28.29 -8.56 -11.28
N ASN A 107 -27.15 -8.96 -11.88
CA ASN A 107 -27.15 -9.66 -13.16
C ASN A 107 -26.00 -10.71 -13.28
N PRO A 108 -26.09 -11.88 -12.61
CA PRO A 108 -25.03 -12.89 -12.63
C PRO A 108 -24.80 -13.52 -14.03
N SER A 109 -25.73 -13.38 -14.96
CA SER A 109 -25.65 -13.88 -16.35
C SER A 109 -25.23 -12.83 -17.38
N PHE A 110 -25.13 -11.56 -16.99
CA PHE A 110 -24.64 -10.48 -17.83
C PHE A 110 -23.19 -10.24 -17.42
N ILE A 111 -22.24 -10.49 -18.34
CA ILE A 111 -20.87 -9.98 -18.22
C ILE A 111 -21.02 -8.51 -17.79
N PRO A 112 -20.35 -8.01 -16.73
CA PRO A 112 -20.51 -6.63 -16.28
C PRO A 112 -20.45 -5.77 -17.52
N SER A 113 -21.58 -5.13 -17.87
CA SER A 113 -21.77 -4.53 -19.18
C SER A 113 -20.54 -3.69 -19.44
N THR A 114 -19.71 -4.11 -20.40
CA THR A 114 -18.47 -3.38 -20.70
C THR A 114 -18.89 -1.93 -20.89
N PRO A 115 -18.27 -0.97 -20.19
CA PRO A 115 -18.74 0.40 -20.24
C PRO A 115 -18.84 0.83 -21.70
N GLU A 116 -19.86 1.63 -22.02
CA GLU A 116 -20.04 2.16 -23.36
C GLU A 116 -18.74 2.84 -23.83
N TYR A 117 -18.52 2.94 -25.15
CA TYR A 117 -17.25 3.42 -25.70
C TYR A 117 -16.78 4.74 -25.08
N ASP A 118 -17.71 5.69 -24.89
CA ASP A 118 -17.40 6.98 -24.29
C ASP A 118 -17.07 6.87 -22.79
N GLU A 119 -17.78 6.03 -22.02
CA GLU A 119 -17.46 5.80 -20.60
C GLU A 119 -16.09 5.13 -20.44
N SER A 120 -15.82 4.11 -21.24
CA SER A 120 -14.54 3.40 -21.27
C SER A 120 -13.37 4.35 -21.57
N LYS A 121 -13.57 5.25 -22.53
CA LYS A 121 -12.62 6.31 -22.88
C LYS A 121 -12.39 7.25 -21.69
N THR A 122 -13.46 7.76 -21.08
CA THR A 122 -13.37 8.69 -19.93
C THR A 122 -12.66 8.04 -18.74
N MET A 123 -12.99 6.79 -18.42
CA MET A 123 -12.37 6.05 -17.32
C MET A 123 -10.86 5.87 -17.55
N LEU A 124 -10.45 5.51 -18.76
CA LEU A 124 -9.03 5.33 -19.09
C LEU A 124 -8.26 6.66 -19.12
N GLU A 125 -8.87 7.75 -19.62
CA GLU A 125 -8.28 9.09 -19.54
C GLU A 125 -8.06 9.52 -18.09
N ALA A 126 -9.09 9.33 -17.25
CA ALA A 126 -9.00 9.62 -15.84
C ALA A 126 -7.95 8.76 -15.13
N ALA A 127 -7.86 7.47 -15.46
CA ALA A 127 -6.84 6.57 -14.91
C ALA A 127 -5.42 6.94 -15.34
N ALA A 128 -5.24 7.41 -16.59
CA ALA A 128 -3.93 7.78 -17.12
C ALA A 128 -3.39 9.10 -16.55
N ARG A 129 -4.25 10.06 -16.21
CA ARG A 129 -3.82 11.36 -15.66
C ARG A 129 -3.30 11.23 -14.24
N PHE A 130 -2.18 11.91 -13.97
CA PHE A 130 -1.64 12.03 -12.62
C PHE A 130 -2.33 13.18 -11.89
N THR A 131 -2.84 12.93 -10.67
CA THR A 131 -3.46 13.97 -9.84
C THR A 131 -2.82 13.97 -8.45
N PRO A 132 -1.96 14.95 -8.14
CA PRO A 132 -1.14 14.95 -6.92
C PRO A 132 -1.93 15.19 -5.62
N ASN A 133 -3.19 15.62 -5.70
CA ASN A 133 -3.98 16.11 -4.55
C ASN A 133 -4.98 15.10 -3.96
N PHE A 134 -4.97 13.83 -4.40
CA PHE A 134 -5.88 12.87 -3.79
C PHE A 134 -5.38 12.43 -2.41
N GLY A 135 -6.23 12.57 -1.38
CA GLY A 135 -5.94 12.14 -0.01
C GLY A 135 -5.58 10.66 0.12
N TYR A 136 -5.88 9.83 -0.89
CA TYR A 136 -5.55 8.41 -0.94
C TYR A 136 -4.02 8.13 -0.96
N LEU A 137 -3.22 9.09 -1.44
CA LEU A 137 -1.75 8.99 -1.54
C LEU A 137 -1.04 9.45 -0.25
N SER A 138 -1.73 10.18 0.63
CA SER A 138 -1.13 10.75 1.85
C SER A 138 -0.71 9.70 2.88
N ASP A 139 -1.32 8.52 2.85
CA ASP A 139 -1.04 7.41 3.77
C ASP A 139 0.05 6.45 3.26
N VAL A 140 0.57 6.68 2.05
CA VAL A 140 1.48 5.73 1.38
C VAL A 140 2.94 6.09 1.62
N PRO A 141 3.77 5.18 2.18
CA PRO A 141 5.16 5.49 2.51
C PRO A 141 6.05 5.56 1.26
N GLY A 142 6.33 6.77 0.78
CA GLY A 142 7.34 7.05 -0.23
C GLY A 142 6.88 6.94 -1.68
N ALA A 143 7.62 7.62 -2.57
CA ALA A 143 7.26 7.77 -3.99
C ALA A 143 7.12 6.43 -4.75
N ALA A 144 7.89 5.40 -4.37
CA ALA A 144 7.81 4.10 -5.01
C ALA A 144 6.46 3.39 -4.76
N PHE A 145 5.91 3.53 -3.55
CA PHE A 145 4.61 2.94 -3.22
C PHE A 145 3.45 3.79 -3.74
N GLN A 146 3.62 5.11 -3.86
CA GLN A 146 2.68 5.97 -4.59
C GLN A 146 2.60 5.55 -6.06
N MET A 147 3.75 5.33 -6.70
CA MET A 147 3.82 4.80 -8.06
C MET A 147 3.17 3.42 -8.19
N GLN A 148 3.43 2.51 -7.24
CA GLN A 148 2.78 1.20 -7.20
C GLN A 148 1.26 1.34 -7.17
N LYS A 149 0.72 2.26 -6.35
CA LYS A 149 -0.73 2.43 -6.20
C LYS A 149 -1.38 3.05 -7.44
N GLU A 150 -0.77 4.07 -8.05
CA GLU A 150 -1.24 4.60 -9.35
C GLU A 150 -1.22 3.53 -10.44
N LEU A 151 -0.18 2.68 -10.46
CA LEU A 151 -0.07 1.61 -11.42
C LEU A 151 -1.13 0.50 -11.21
N GLN A 152 -1.38 0.12 -9.95
CA GLN A 152 -2.46 -0.81 -9.60
C GLN A 152 -3.82 -0.25 -10.00
N TRP A 153 -4.04 1.05 -9.77
CA TRP A 153 -5.26 1.75 -10.18
C TRP A 153 -5.45 1.70 -11.69
N PHE A 154 -4.44 2.12 -12.45
CA PHE A 154 -4.48 2.10 -13.91
C PHE A 154 -4.76 0.71 -14.47
N LYS A 155 -4.03 -0.31 -13.99
CA LYS A 155 -4.21 -1.70 -14.45
C LYS A 155 -5.58 -2.28 -14.11
N ALA A 156 -6.18 -1.86 -13.01
CA ALA A 156 -7.53 -2.29 -12.67
C ALA A 156 -8.58 -1.67 -13.60
N VAL A 157 -8.52 -0.36 -13.83
CA VAL A 157 -9.43 0.33 -14.76
C VAL A 157 -9.26 -0.22 -16.18
N GLU A 158 -8.01 -0.44 -16.62
CA GLU A 158 -7.68 -1.10 -17.89
C GLU A 158 -8.26 -2.52 -18.00
N GLY A 159 -8.44 -3.21 -16.88
CA GLY A 159 -9.06 -4.53 -16.82
C GLY A 159 -10.58 -4.53 -16.95
N TRP A 160 -11.25 -3.39 -16.67
CA TRP A 160 -12.72 -3.28 -16.77
C TRP A 160 -13.20 -2.89 -18.16
N VAL A 161 -12.31 -2.30 -18.95
CA VAL A 161 -12.61 -1.79 -20.29
C VAL A 161 -12.33 -2.85 -21.36
N ASN A 162 -13.11 -2.81 -22.45
CA ASN A 162 -12.94 -3.74 -23.57
C ASN A 162 -11.53 -3.60 -24.19
N PRO A 163 -10.82 -4.70 -24.49
CA PRO A 163 -9.49 -4.66 -25.12
C PRO A 163 -9.39 -3.78 -26.37
N HIS A 164 -10.46 -3.67 -27.16
CA HIS A 164 -10.48 -2.86 -28.38
C HIS A 164 -10.47 -1.34 -28.13
N GLN A 165 -10.67 -0.89 -26.89
CA GLN A 165 -10.77 0.53 -26.50
C GLN A 165 -9.51 1.04 -25.77
N LYS A 166 -8.43 0.25 -25.72
CA LYS A 166 -7.18 0.59 -25.00
C LYS A 166 -6.28 1.59 -25.74
N ILE A 167 -6.63 1.96 -26.97
CA ILE A 167 -5.84 2.81 -27.86
C ILE A 167 -6.60 4.11 -28.11
N VAL A 168 -5.90 5.24 -28.07
CA VAL A 168 -6.45 6.58 -28.32
C VAL A 168 -5.74 7.22 -29.50
N MET A 169 -6.49 7.96 -30.31
CA MET A 169 -5.92 8.91 -31.25
C MET A 169 -5.70 10.24 -30.51
N THR A 170 -4.43 10.65 -30.31
CA THR A 170 -4.12 11.84 -29.52
C THR A 170 -3.56 12.92 -30.45
N SER A 171 -4.48 13.66 -31.09
CA SER A 171 -4.23 14.84 -31.95
C SER A 171 -3.28 14.66 -33.15
N LEU A 172 -3.38 15.63 -34.06
CA LEU A 172 -2.47 15.85 -35.19
C LEU A 172 -1.25 16.58 -34.64
N GLU A 173 -0.05 16.02 -34.79
CA GLU A 173 1.14 16.85 -34.65
C GLU A 173 1.14 17.83 -35.82
N GLU A 174 1.11 19.14 -35.54
CA GLU A 174 1.54 20.17 -36.50
C GLU A 174 3.07 20.05 -36.65
N GLU A 175 3.55 19.00 -37.31
CA GLU A 175 4.88 19.08 -37.92
C GLU A 175 4.76 20.06 -39.09
N GLU A 176 5.62 21.08 -39.13
CA GLU A 176 5.73 22.09 -40.20
C GLU A 176 6.10 21.51 -41.58
N THR A 177 6.08 20.18 -41.74
CA THR A 177 6.39 19.47 -42.98
C THR A 177 5.25 18.52 -43.35
N GLU A 178 4.44 18.96 -44.33
CA GLU A 178 3.53 18.19 -45.20
C GLU A 178 3.07 16.82 -44.69
N GLY A 179 2.05 16.83 -43.83
CA GLY A 179 1.19 15.67 -43.60
C GLY A 179 0.66 15.61 -42.18
N ASN A 180 -0.62 15.95 -42.01
CA ASN A 180 -1.40 15.67 -40.80
C ASN A 180 -1.36 14.17 -40.47
N LYS A 181 -0.37 13.74 -39.68
CA LYS A 181 -0.24 12.34 -39.26
C LYS A 181 -0.89 12.19 -37.88
N ALA A 182 -2.03 11.50 -37.84
CA ALA A 182 -2.64 11.14 -36.58
C ALA A 182 -1.68 10.22 -35.79
N VAL A 183 -1.27 10.65 -34.60
CA VAL A 183 -0.48 9.82 -33.69
C VAL A 183 -1.43 9.05 -32.78
N TYR A 184 -1.39 7.73 -32.89
CA TYR A 184 -2.12 6.84 -32.00
C TYR A 184 -1.24 6.52 -30.80
N LYS A 185 -1.66 6.94 -29.61
CA LYS A 185 -1.02 6.57 -28.34
C LYS A 185 -1.95 5.67 -27.54
N THR A 186 -1.39 4.64 -26.92
CA THR A 186 -2.11 3.85 -25.92
C THR A 186 -2.31 4.68 -24.66
N TYR A 187 -3.39 4.46 -23.92
CA TYR A 187 -3.56 5.04 -22.57
C TYR A 187 -2.39 4.74 -21.64
N TRP A 188 -1.74 3.60 -21.84
CA TRP A 188 -0.49 3.25 -21.16
C TRP A 188 0.62 4.27 -21.39
N HIS A 189 0.81 4.75 -22.63
CA HIS A 189 1.83 5.76 -22.93
C HIS A 189 1.48 7.11 -22.30
N ILE A 190 0.20 7.50 -22.31
CA ILE A 190 -0.27 8.72 -21.63
C ILE A 190 0.01 8.60 -20.12
N PHE A 191 -0.28 7.45 -19.52
CA PHE A 191 0.02 7.19 -18.12
C PHE A 191 1.51 7.34 -17.80
N LEU A 192 2.40 6.76 -18.63
CA LEU A 192 3.84 6.87 -18.45
C LEU A 192 4.34 8.32 -18.58
N ASP A 193 3.84 9.07 -19.56
CA ASP A 193 4.19 10.47 -19.78
C ASP A 193 3.78 11.33 -18.55
N GLU A 194 2.54 11.16 -18.07
CA GLU A 194 1.99 11.88 -16.90
C GLU A 194 2.67 11.52 -15.57
N HIS A 195 3.16 10.28 -15.44
CA HIS A 195 3.78 9.78 -14.19
C HIS A 195 5.31 9.71 -14.25
N GLN A 196 5.95 10.31 -15.28
CA GLN A 196 7.39 10.22 -15.48
C GLN A 196 8.21 10.72 -14.28
N GLU A 197 7.78 11.82 -13.66
CA GLU A 197 8.45 12.35 -12.47
C GLU A 197 8.28 11.42 -11.26
N LEU A 198 7.07 10.88 -11.07
CA LEU A 198 6.78 9.93 -10.00
C LEU A 198 7.58 8.63 -10.17
N LEU A 199 7.73 8.13 -11.39
CA LEU A 199 8.59 6.99 -11.74
C LEU A 199 10.05 7.25 -11.34
N LYS A 200 10.60 8.40 -11.74
CA LYS A 200 11.98 8.79 -11.40
C LYS A 200 12.19 8.93 -9.89
N ASN A 201 11.23 9.54 -9.20
CA ASN A 201 11.24 9.70 -7.75
C ASN A 201 11.09 8.35 -7.04
N GLY A 202 10.26 7.45 -7.56
CA GLY A 202 10.08 6.09 -7.09
C GLY A 202 11.34 5.25 -7.24
N GLU A 203 12.00 5.31 -8.39
CA GLU A 203 13.28 4.64 -8.64
C GLU A 203 14.35 5.13 -7.66
N LYS A 204 14.51 6.45 -7.54
CA LYS A 204 15.47 7.05 -6.62
C LYS A 204 15.19 6.63 -5.18
N TRP A 205 13.92 6.65 -4.77
CA TRP A 205 13.50 6.22 -3.44
C TRP A 205 13.86 4.74 -3.20
N MET A 206 13.57 3.87 -4.17
CA MET A 206 13.84 2.43 -4.08
C MET A 206 15.34 2.14 -3.97
N LYS A 207 16.17 2.77 -4.81
CA LYS A 207 17.63 2.62 -4.78
C LYS A 207 18.26 3.18 -3.50
N SER A 208 17.85 4.38 -3.08
CA SER A 208 18.37 5.00 -1.86
C SER A 208 18.01 4.20 -0.60
N THR A 209 16.76 3.73 -0.53
CA THR A 209 16.26 2.90 0.58
C THR A 209 16.99 1.56 0.62
N SER A 210 17.13 0.88 -0.52
CA SER A 210 17.84 -0.40 -0.62
C SER A 210 19.34 -0.27 -0.29
N SER A 211 19.98 0.83 -0.71
CA SER A 211 21.38 1.12 -0.34
C SER A 211 21.53 1.29 1.17
N SER A 212 20.62 2.03 1.81
CA SER A 212 20.63 2.24 3.27
C SER A 212 20.47 0.91 4.02
N PHE A 213 19.54 0.05 3.60
CA PHE A 213 19.36 -1.25 4.24
C PHE A 213 20.47 -2.24 3.91
N LEU A 214 21.09 -2.17 2.73
CA LEU A 214 22.28 -2.94 2.40
C LEU A 214 23.43 -2.59 3.36
N LEU A 215 23.65 -1.30 3.64
CA LEU A 215 24.66 -0.85 4.60
C LEU A 215 24.36 -1.38 6.01
N ILE A 216 23.12 -1.25 6.48
CA ILE A 216 22.69 -1.78 7.79
C ILE A 216 22.92 -3.30 7.86
N SER A 217 22.49 -4.05 6.83
CA SER A 217 22.67 -5.51 6.78
C SER A 217 24.14 -5.92 6.76
N THR A 218 24.99 -5.15 6.09
CA THR A 218 26.44 -5.36 6.04
C THR A 218 27.08 -5.10 7.41
N LEU A 219 26.67 -4.04 8.10
CA LEU A 219 27.16 -3.73 9.45
C LEU A 219 26.77 -4.82 10.45
N ILE A 220 25.54 -5.33 10.38
CA ILE A 220 25.08 -6.45 11.23
C ILE A 220 25.90 -7.71 10.93
N ALA A 221 26.07 -8.05 9.64
CA ALA A 221 26.86 -9.20 9.24
C ALA A 221 28.31 -9.10 9.75
N MET A 222 28.91 -7.91 9.64
CA MET A 222 30.26 -7.65 10.13
C MET A 222 30.36 -7.80 11.65
N ALA A 223 29.41 -7.23 12.40
CA ALA A 223 29.39 -7.32 13.86
C ALA A 223 29.29 -8.78 14.35
N LEU A 224 28.38 -9.56 13.75
CA LEU A 224 28.23 -10.99 14.06
C LEU A 224 29.48 -11.79 13.65
N PHE A 225 30.04 -11.52 12.46
CA PHE A 225 31.26 -12.20 12.01
C PHE A 225 32.45 -11.92 12.95
N ILE A 226 32.60 -10.68 13.42
CA ILE A 226 33.60 -10.34 14.44
C ILE A 226 33.33 -11.08 15.74
N ALA A 227 32.08 -11.17 16.19
CA ALA A 227 31.71 -11.89 17.41
C ALA A 227 31.97 -13.40 17.30
N ALA A 228 31.83 -13.99 16.11
CA ALA A 228 32.21 -15.39 15.84
C ALA A 228 33.71 -15.62 15.94
N LEU A 229 34.54 -14.65 15.55
CA LEU A 229 36.00 -14.72 15.65
C LEU A 229 36.51 -14.41 17.06
N ILE A 230 35.92 -13.41 17.71
CA ILE A 230 36.25 -12.96 19.06
C ILE A 230 35.21 -13.50 20.02
N VAL A 231 35.27 -14.83 20.23
CA VAL A 231 34.28 -15.51 21.06
C VAL A 231 34.29 -15.01 22.51
N PRO A 232 33.12 -14.81 23.13
CA PRO A 232 33.01 -14.44 24.54
C PRO A 232 33.72 -15.47 25.44
N GLY A 233 34.57 -15.00 26.34
CA GLY A 233 35.36 -15.87 27.24
C GLY A 233 36.67 -16.39 26.64
N GLY A 234 36.94 -16.14 25.36
CA GLY A 234 38.22 -16.47 24.71
C GLY A 234 38.42 -17.95 24.35
N ASN A 235 39.58 -18.22 23.75
CA ASN A 235 40.01 -19.54 23.33
C ASN A 235 41.17 -20.03 24.19
N ASN A 236 41.27 -21.35 24.35
CA ASN A 236 42.45 -21.98 24.95
C ASN A 236 43.64 -21.97 23.98
N ASP A 237 44.80 -22.44 24.42
CA ASP A 237 46.04 -22.48 23.62
C ASP A 237 45.92 -23.33 22.33
N THR A 238 44.90 -24.20 22.26
CA THR A 238 44.59 -25.03 21.08
C THR A 238 43.54 -24.40 20.15
N GLY A 239 43.03 -23.21 20.47
CA GLY A 239 42.02 -22.50 19.66
C GLY A 239 40.57 -22.92 19.93
N ILE A 240 40.32 -23.77 20.92
CA ILE A 240 38.98 -24.22 21.31
C ILE A 240 38.37 -23.19 22.28
N PRO A 241 37.12 -22.74 22.09
CA PRO A 241 36.46 -21.84 23.02
C PRO A 241 36.45 -22.40 24.45
N ILE A 242 36.90 -21.62 25.43
CA ILE A 242 37.02 -22.08 26.82
C ILE A 242 35.65 -22.44 27.43
N LEU A 243 34.60 -21.77 26.94
CA LEU A 243 33.22 -21.93 27.40
C LEU A 243 32.41 -22.91 26.53
N LEU A 244 33.08 -23.67 25.66
CA LEU A 244 32.45 -24.70 24.85
C LEU A 244 31.73 -25.71 25.76
N GLY A 245 30.42 -25.87 25.54
CA GLY A 245 29.56 -26.77 26.32
C GLY A 245 28.75 -26.10 27.44
N LYS A 246 28.94 -24.80 27.74
CA LYS A 246 27.98 -24.03 28.55
C LYS A 246 26.75 -23.68 27.71
N ASP A 247 25.56 -23.81 28.29
CA ASP A 247 24.29 -23.54 27.61
C ASP A 247 24.27 -22.14 26.96
N SER A 248 24.71 -21.10 27.68
CA SER A 248 24.75 -19.72 27.17
C SER A 248 25.69 -19.55 25.97
N PHE A 249 26.79 -20.31 25.91
CA PHE A 249 27.74 -20.27 24.79
C PHE A 249 27.17 -20.95 23.54
N VAL A 250 26.51 -22.10 23.72
CA VAL A 250 25.81 -22.79 22.62
C VAL A 250 24.69 -21.91 22.06
N VAL A 251 23.91 -21.27 22.92
CA VAL A 251 22.88 -20.31 22.52
C VAL A 251 23.49 -19.14 21.75
N PHE A 252 24.56 -18.53 22.26
CA PHE A 252 25.30 -17.47 21.55
C PHE A 252 25.71 -17.91 20.14
N ALA A 253 26.39 -19.04 20.01
CA ALA A 253 26.91 -19.52 18.71
C ALA A 253 25.80 -19.80 17.70
N ILE A 254 24.66 -20.35 18.14
CA ILE A 254 23.49 -20.60 17.28
C ILE A 254 22.87 -19.27 16.83
N LEU A 255 22.62 -18.34 17.76
CA LEU A 255 22.02 -17.04 17.44
C LEU A 255 22.91 -16.25 16.48
N ASP A 256 24.22 -16.26 16.71
CA ASP A 256 25.20 -15.57 15.86
C ASP A 256 25.20 -16.13 14.43
N THR A 257 25.29 -17.46 14.29
CA THR A 257 25.28 -18.14 12.98
C THR A 257 23.97 -17.90 12.22
N VAL A 258 22.84 -18.02 12.90
CA VAL A 258 21.51 -17.80 12.29
C VAL A 258 21.34 -16.33 11.90
N GLY A 259 21.81 -15.40 12.73
CA GLY A 259 21.82 -13.97 12.42
C GLY A 259 22.64 -13.67 11.16
N LEU A 260 23.83 -14.25 11.03
CA LEU A 260 24.69 -14.09 9.85
C LEU A 260 24.01 -14.56 8.57
N PHE A 261 23.35 -15.72 8.62
CA PHE A 261 22.63 -16.26 7.47
C PHE A 261 21.50 -15.31 7.02
N PHE A 262 20.69 -14.82 7.95
CA PHE A 262 19.65 -13.84 7.64
C PHE A 262 20.22 -12.51 7.13
N SER A 263 21.34 -12.04 7.69
CA SER A 263 22.00 -10.83 7.20
C SER A 263 22.51 -10.99 5.76
N ALA A 264 23.10 -12.13 5.44
CA ALA A 264 23.55 -12.45 4.08
C ALA A 264 22.37 -12.51 3.09
N ALA A 265 21.26 -13.12 3.48
CA ALA A 265 20.03 -13.15 2.67
C ALA A 265 19.47 -11.74 2.41
N ALA A 266 19.50 -10.86 3.42
CA ALA A 266 19.10 -9.46 3.27
C ALA A 266 20.03 -8.70 2.30
N ILE A 267 21.36 -8.87 2.45
CA ILE A 267 22.37 -8.28 1.56
C ILE A 267 22.12 -8.65 0.10
N LEU A 268 21.90 -9.95 -0.19
CA LEU A 268 21.62 -10.41 -1.54
C LEU A 268 20.34 -9.78 -2.11
N SER A 269 19.30 -9.68 -1.28
CA SER A 269 18.00 -9.11 -1.68
C SER A 269 18.10 -7.63 -2.02
N PHE A 270 18.76 -6.82 -1.16
CA PHE A 270 18.96 -5.39 -1.43
C PHE A 270 19.92 -5.15 -2.60
N SER A 271 20.95 -5.99 -2.75
CA SER A 271 21.85 -5.92 -3.91
C SER A 271 21.08 -6.19 -5.21
N ALA A 272 20.15 -7.15 -5.21
CA ALA A 272 19.29 -7.46 -6.35
C ALA A 272 18.33 -6.32 -6.72
N ILE A 273 17.99 -5.43 -5.77
CA ILE A 273 17.22 -4.22 -6.06
C ILE A 273 18.12 -3.16 -6.70
N LEU A 274 19.33 -2.97 -6.18
CA LEU A 274 20.29 -2.00 -6.72
C LEU A 274 20.74 -2.32 -8.15
N THR A 275 20.81 -3.61 -8.51
CA THR A 275 21.16 -4.06 -9.86
C THR A 275 19.97 -4.16 -10.82
N SER A 276 18.73 -4.01 -10.33
CA SER A 276 17.53 -4.07 -11.16
C SER A 276 17.42 -2.82 -12.02
N SER A 277 17.19 -2.99 -13.33
CA SER A 277 16.51 -1.98 -14.13
C SER A 277 15.15 -1.73 -13.47
N CYS A 278 14.81 -0.48 -13.18
CA CYS A 278 13.55 -0.12 -12.52
C CYS A 278 12.55 0.26 -13.61
N GLU A 279 12.02 -0.75 -14.32
CA GLU A 279 11.00 -0.52 -15.33
C GLU A 279 9.66 -0.16 -14.67
N PRO A 280 8.78 0.61 -15.33
CA PRO A 280 7.49 1.01 -14.76
C PRO A 280 6.67 -0.18 -14.22
N GLU A 281 6.65 -1.29 -14.95
CA GLU A 281 5.93 -2.51 -14.59
C GLU A 281 6.53 -3.21 -13.36
N ASP A 282 7.83 -3.03 -13.09
CA ASP A 282 8.49 -3.62 -11.93
C ASP A 282 7.97 -3.05 -10.61
N PHE A 283 7.43 -1.83 -10.61
CA PHE A 283 6.82 -1.20 -9.44
C PHE A 283 5.54 -1.90 -8.98
N LEU A 284 4.88 -2.67 -9.85
CA LEU A 284 3.63 -3.36 -9.50
C LEU A 284 3.88 -4.47 -8.46
N HIS A 285 4.87 -5.33 -8.74
CA HIS A 285 5.12 -6.55 -7.97
C HIS A 285 6.60 -6.84 -7.74
N SER A 286 7.48 -6.66 -8.73
CA SER A 286 8.88 -7.08 -8.67
C SER A 286 9.65 -6.34 -7.57
N LEU A 287 9.66 -5.00 -7.61
CA LEU A 287 10.41 -4.18 -6.65
C LEU A 287 9.83 -4.26 -5.23
N PRO A 288 8.50 -4.09 -5.00
CA PRO A 288 7.94 -4.21 -3.66
C PRO A 288 8.17 -5.59 -3.05
N LYS A 289 8.05 -6.67 -3.84
CA LYS A 289 8.33 -8.03 -3.38
C LYS A 289 9.78 -8.24 -3.00
N LYS A 290 10.74 -7.78 -3.82
CA LYS A 290 12.18 -7.83 -3.48
C LYS A 290 12.48 -7.06 -2.20
N LEU A 291 11.86 -5.89 -2.01
CA LEU A 291 12.03 -5.08 -0.79
C LEU A 291 11.50 -5.81 0.46
N ILE A 292 10.31 -6.43 0.37
CA ILE A 292 9.74 -7.23 1.47
C ILE A 292 10.63 -8.45 1.78
N ILE A 293 11.11 -9.14 0.74
CA ILE A 293 12.03 -10.28 0.88
C ILE A 293 13.37 -9.87 1.49
N GLY A 294 13.84 -8.63 1.31
CA GLY A 294 15.05 -8.11 1.97
C GLY A 294 14.82 -7.65 3.40
N LEU A 295 13.71 -6.97 3.67
CA LEU A 295 13.39 -6.44 5.00
C LEU A 295 13.02 -7.54 6.01
N SER A 296 12.35 -8.61 5.57
CA SER A 296 11.99 -9.74 6.42
C SER A 296 13.22 -10.40 7.11
N PRO A 297 14.24 -10.90 6.37
CA PRO A 297 15.43 -11.48 6.98
C PRO A 297 16.26 -10.43 7.74
N LEU A 298 16.28 -9.16 7.31
CA LEU A 298 16.95 -8.10 8.06
C LEU A 298 16.39 -7.95 9.49
N PHE A 299 15.05 -8.02 9.64
CA PHE A 299 14.40 -7.97 10.95
C PHE A 299 14.86 -9.12 11.86
N PHE A 300 14.88 -10.34 11.32
CA PHE A 300 15.35 -11.49 12.07
C PHE A 300 16.84 -11.38 12.42
N SER A 301 17.69 -10.97 11.46
CA SER A 301 19.12 -10.76 11.68
C SER A 301 19.39 -9.80 12.85
N LEU A 302 18.67 -8.67 12.91
CA LEU A 302 18.77 -7.73 14.01
C LEU A 302 18.36 -8.36 15.36
N ALA A 303 17.25 -9.09 15.40
CA ALA A 303 16.79 -9.75 16.61
C ALA A 303 17.78 -10.80 17.13
N PHE A 304 18.36 -11.59 16.21
CA PHE A 304 19.40 -12.56 16.51
C PHE A 304 20.68 -11.90 17.01
N MET A 305 21.13 -10.80 16.38
CA MET A 305 22.29 -10.05 16.84
C MET A 305 22.12 -9.48 18.24
N VAL A 306 20.98 -8.87 18.55
CA VAL A 306 20.72 -8.33 19.89
C VAL A 306 20.67 -9.46 20.93
N SER A 307 20.09 -10.61 20.57
CA SER A 307 20.01 -11.78 21.45
C SER A 307 21.39 -12.43 21.66
N ALA A 308 22.20 -12.54 20.61
CA ALA A 308 23.58 -13.03 20.69
C ALA A 308 24.44 -12.09 21.56
N PHE A 309 24.31 -10.77 21.39
CA PHE A 309 24.98 -9.80 22.23
C PHE A 309 24.56 -9.91 23.71
N ALA A 310 23.27 -10.10 23.99
CA ALA A 310 22.79 -10.34 25.35
C ALA A 310 23.39 -11.63 25.93
N ALA A 311 23.42 -12.73 25.17
CA ALA A 311 24.05 -13.98 25.58
C ALA A 311 25.55 -13.79 25.88
N ALA A 312 26.28 -13.10 24.99
CA ALA A 312 27.69 -12.75 25.19
C ALA A 312 27.91 -11.91 26.45
N LEU A 313 27.07 -10.90 26.70
CA LEU A 313 27.14 -10.10 27.93
C LEU A 313 26.87 -10.95 29.17
N THR A 314 25.88 -11.84 29.14
CA THR A 314 25.65 -12.74 30.28
C THR A 314 26.87 -13.61 30.56
N ILE A 315 27.50 -14.17 29.52
CA ILE A 315 28.72 -14.97 29.66
C ILE A 315 29.85 -14.19 30.35
N VAL A 316 30.06 -12.92 29.95
CA VAL A 316 31.14 -12.08 30.49
C VAL A 316 30.83 -11.58 31.90
N LEU A 317 29.56 -11.29 32.19
CA LEU A 317 29.14 -10.68 33.47
C LEU A 317 28.74 -11.70 34.54
N ASP A 318 28.49 -12.97 34.20
CA ASP A 318 28.00 -14.01 35.13
C ASP A 318 28.92 -14.19 36.34
N GLU A 319 30.23 -14.06 36.14
CA GLU A 319 31.21 -14.18 37.23
C GLU A 319 31.32 -12.93 38.11
N ILE A 320 30.92 -11.76 37.61
CA ILE A 320 31.10 -10.47 38.29
C ILE A 320 29.81 -10.02 39.00
N LEU A 321 28.64 -10.26 38.40
CA LEU A 321 27.34 -9.75 38.85
C LEU A 321 26.24 -10.80 38.69
N LYS A 322 25.93 -11.54 39.76
CA LYS A 322 24.86 -12.57 39.79
C LYS A 322 23.45 -12.04 39.44
N TRP A 323 23.24 -10.73 39.47
CA TRP A 323 21.99 -10.04 39.08
C TRP A 323 22.07 -9.30 37.72
N ALA A 324 23.16 -9.44 36.97
CA ALA A 324 23.37 -8.73 35.70
C ALA A 324 22.43 -9.16 34.57
N TRP A 325 21.82 -10.34 34.65
CA TRP A 325 20.88 -10.79 33.62
C TRP A 325 19.68 -9.85 33.47
N ILE A 326 19.18 -9.25 34.56
CA ILE A 326 18.03 -8.33 34.53
C ILE A 326 18.30 -7.06 33.69
N PRO A 327 19.35 -6.26 33.97
CA PRO A 327 19.66 -5.09 33.16
C PRO A 327 20.11 -5.44 31.74
N VAL A 328 20.80 -6.57 31.52
CA VAL A 328 21.22 -7.02 30.18
C VAL A 328 20.01 -7.36 29.31
N THR A 329 19.05 -8.12 29.86
CA THR A 329 17.80 -8.43 29.15
C THR A 329 16.98 -7.16 28.90
N ALA A 330 16.84 -6.27 29.89
CA ALA A 330 16.12 -5.01 29.72
C ALA A 330 16.74 -4.12 28.62
N LEU A 331 18.08 -4.03 28.59
CA LEU A 331 18.82 -3.23 27.63
C LEU A 331 18.73 -3.81 26.21
N GLY A 332 18.74 -5.15 26.05
CA GLY A 332 18.56 -5.80 24.75
C GLY A 332 17.11 -5.69 24.23
N CYS A 333 16.13 -5.83 25.11
CA CYS A 333 14.71 -5.74 24.73
C CYS A 333 14.32 -4.35 24.22
N LEU A 334 14.93 -3.28 24.71
CA LEU A 334 14.54 -1.90 24.37
C LEU A 334 14.77 -1.57 22.87
N PRO A 335 15.98 -1.73 22.29
CA PRO A 335 16.20 -1.53 20.85
C PRO A 335 15.37 -2.47 19.97
N ALA A 336 15.20 -3.73 20.40
CA ALA A 336 14.39 -4.71 19.66
C ALA A 336 12.90 -4.32 19.62
N ALA A 337 12.34 -3.87 20.75
CA ALA A 337 10.97 -3.39 20.84
C ALA A 337 10.76 -2.11 20.02
N LEU A 338 11.69 -1.15 20.11
CA LEU A 338 11.63 0.08 19.31
C LEU A 338 11.68 -0.23 17.81
N PHE A 339 12.55 -1.14 17.39
CA PHE A 339 12.63 -1.54 16.00
C PHE A 339 11.35 -2.25 15.52
N ALA A 340 10.79 -3.15 16.34
CA ALA A 340 9.50 -3.78 16.05
C ALA A 340 8.36 -2.76 15.93
N VAL A 341 8.26 -1.82 16.86
CA VAL A 341 7.20 -0.79 16.84
C VAL A 341 7.32 0.13 15.61
N LEU A 342 8.53 0.46 15.17
CA LEU A 342 8.74 1.38 14.05
C LEU A 342 8.68 0.70 12.68
N GLN A 343 9.26 -0.49 12.53
CA GLN A 343 9.45 -1.14 11.22
C GLN A 343 8.35 -2.13 10.87
N LEU A 344 7.72 -2.77 11.86
CA LEU A 344 6.70 -3.79 11.63
C LEU A 344 5.40 -3.20 11.03
N PRO A 345 4.93 -2.00 11.45
CA PRO A 345 3.80 -1.35 10.78
C PRO A 345 4.10 -1.03 9.32
N LEU A 346 5.32 -0.60 9.01
CA LEU A 346 5.76 -0.29 7.66
C LEU A 346 5.80 -1.55 6.79
N LEU A 347 6.40 -2.64 7.28
CA LEU A 347 6.36 -3.96 6.64
C LEU A 347 4.93 -4.45 6.41
N PHE A 348 4.07 -4.30 7.42
CA PHE A 348 2.66 -4.70 7.31
C PHE A 348 1.92 -3.90 6.23
N GLN A 349 2.12 -2.58 6.16
CA GLN A 349 1.55 -1.74 5.12
C GLN A 349 2.05 -2.14 3.73
N MET A 350 3.34 -2.42 3.57
CA MET A 350 3.92 -2.88 2.30
C MET A 350 3.36 -4.23 1.85
N VAL A 351 3.25 -5.19 2.78
CA VAL A 351 2.66 -6.51 2.53
C VAL A 351 1.18 -6.37 2.16
N LYS A 352 0.42 -5.55 2.88
CA LYS A 352 -0.99 -5.27 2.56
C LYS A 352 -1.14 -4.62 1.19
N SER A 353 -0.27 -3.66 0.83
CA SER A 353 -0.28 -3.00 -0.49
C SER A 353 0.05 -3.96 -1.64
N THR A 354 0.97 -4.90 -1.41
CA THR A 354 1.49 -5.79 -2.46
C THR A 354 0.72 -7.09 -2.62
N PHE A 355 0.32 -7.70 -1.49
CA PHE A 355 -0.33 -9.02 -1.42
C PHE A 355 -1.78 -8.96 -0.91
N GLY A 356 -2.26 -7.77 -0.54
CA GLY A 356 -3.66 -7.60 -0.16
C GLY A 356 -4.61 -8.03 -1.28
N PRO A 357 -5.90 -8.22 -0.97
CA PRO A 357 -6.89 -8.35 -2.02
C PRO A 357 -6.70 -7.19 -3.00
N SER A 358 -6.72 -7.48 -4.31
CA SER A 358 -6.78 -6.44 -5.34
C SER A 358 -7.75 -5.38 -4.87
N ILE A 359 -7.35 -4.11 -4.99
CA ILE A 359 -8.07 -2.90 -4.58
C ILE A 359 -9.57 -2.89 -5.00
N PHE A 360 -10.01 -3.83 -5.85
CA PHE A 360 -11.39 -3.94 -6.32
C PHE A 360 -12.04 -5.32 -6.18
N ARG A 361 -11.64 -6.16 -5.21
CA ARG A 361 -12.44 -7.36 -4.90
C ARG A 361 -13.85 -6.96 -4.45
N PRO A 362 -14.93 -7.47 -5.06
CA PRO A 362 -16.31 -7.08 -4.74
C PRO A 362 -16.58 -7.08 -3.24
N ARG A 363 -17.15 -5.98 -2.71
CA ARG A 363 -17.67 -5.94 -1.35
C ARG A 363 -18.96 -6.74 -1.33
N LYS A 364 -19.07 -7.77 -0.48
CA LYS A 364 -20.37 -8.38 -0.24
C LYS A 364 -21.27 -7.33 0.42
N ILE A 365 -22.34 -6.97 -0.29
CA ILE A 365 -23.37 -6.01 0.15
C ILE A 365 -24.40 -6.73 1.02
#